data_AF-A0A9N9HD20-F1
#
_entry.id   AF-A0A9N9HD20-F1
#
_cell.length_a   1.000
_cell.length_b   1.000
_cell.length_c   1.000
_cell.angle_alpha   90.00
_cell.angle_beta   90.00
_cell.angle_gamma   90.00
#
_symmetry.space_group_name_H-M   'P 1'
#
loop_
_entity.id
_entity.type
_entity.pdbx_description
1 polymer ?
#
loop_
_entity_poly.entity_id
_entity_poly.type
_entity_poly.pdbx_seq_one_letter_code
_entity_poly.pdbx_strand_id
1 'polypeptide(L)'
;MSNVYEAIKSLNFTIEERTALRTFFINNPEKKAETELILPTCNDEEVVALLKGLLKPEQYIKEIKDLKYHIFYLELANTRNSASVYRHVRERGDVQLWKIEEDITPLEEAVNDVFNQYRNAPAQGLSEININQPFCKNVVSEIVNQVERNDLLVVGDNGGRREDEVFPDIIIGPVGFYAKLTKNPPDLSKGLGWEVKNNLNDKSKASEGKGQLIKYARAYLSADPPLTSIFYGCLTDGKLWQFVKIQLMLDDVNDLKVKFEESLNYEWSKRTASLIAGLINRYHNDLSMRASGEKKESPNNDETFKSSISSENLLASFIEEGIDIRLSSGNCIHVQITSHLGTGRECTVFLAQVRDCGIKDAVLKIEVYKNTKISQIYREISALHSLGDLPCVPKILFEGHTMGGSPALLTDFAGQPLESWISDNGNIDDHTIFQLILDLLSCLEKIHAYGYTHGDVAIRNVIQRNGHFYLIDFGLATPLFLHSDPCQAIIQDYGGLCQIIGIIKFGEKMSFSELMGKLKGELRLFVAFIEDA
;
A
#
# COMPACT_ATOMS: atom_id res chain seq x y z
N MET A 1 -41.34 -0.45 19.63
CA MET A 1 -40.60 -1.74 19.57
C MET A 1 -39.46 -1.65 20.57
N SER A 2 -39.12 -2.73 21.29
CA SER A 2 -38.04 -2.71 22.30
C SER A 2 -36.80 -3.51 21.90
N ASN A 3 -36.84 -4.21 20.76
CA ASN A 3 -35.76 -5.06 20.27
C ASN A 3 -35.30 -4.57 18.89
N VAL A 4 -34.00 -4.31 18.73
CA VAL A 4 -33.44 -3.77 17.47
C VAL A 4 -33.62 -4.75 16.32
N TYR A 5 -33.53 -6.06 16.57
CA TYR A 5 -33.69 -7.07 15.52
C TYR A 5 -35.14 -7.23 15.08
N GLU A 6 -36.10 -6.97 15.98
CA GLU A 6 -37.51 -6.87 15.60
C GLU A 6 -37.74 -5.63 14.75
N ALA A 7 -37.20 -4.47 15.14
CA ALA A 7 -37.31 -3.22 14.38
C ALA A 7 -36.70 -3.34 12.98
N ILE A 8 -35.51 -3.93 12.85
CA ILE A 8 -34.85 -4.20 11.55
C ILE A 8 -35.71 -5.13 10.67
N LYS A 9 -36.44 -6.07 11.29
CA LYS A 9 -37.29 -7.05 10.59
C LYS A 9 -38.63 -6.46 10.17
N SER A 10 -39.26 -5.64 11.00
CA SER A 10 -40.62 -5.13 10.81
C SER A 10 -40.69 -3.83 10.01
N LEU A 11 -39.64 -3.01 10.05
CA LEU A 11 -39.60 -1.70 9.38
C LEU A 11 -38.99 -1.78 7.97
N ASN A 12 -39.17 -0.68 7.21
CA ASN A 12 -38.84 -0.59 5.80
C ASN A 12 -37.34 -0.36 5.57
N PHE A 13 -36.56 -1.46 5.58
CA PHE A 13 -35.14 -1.51 5.24
C PHE A 13 -34.90 -2.44 4.05
N THR A 14 -33.92 -2.14 3.20
CA THR A 14 -33.49 -3.07 2.14
C THR A 14 -32.81 -4.31 2.72
N ILE A 15 -32.60 -5.36 1.93
CA ILE A 15 -31.91 -6.59 2.38
C ILE A 15 -30.48 -6.27 2.81
N GLU A 16 -29.82 -5.37 2.09
CA GLU A 16 -28.46 -4.91 2.34
C GLU A 16 -28.40 -4.09 3.63
N GLU A 17 -29.33 -3.15 3.83
CA GLU A 17 -29.44 -2.35 5.05
C GLU A 17 -29.70 -3.23 6.27
N ARG A 18 -30.59 -4.23 6.17
CA ARG A 18 -30.85 -5.18 7.26
C ARG A 18 -29.62 -6.00 7.61
N THR A 19 -28.87 -6.43 6.61
CA THR A 19 -27.65 -7.23 6.81
C THR A 19 -26.58 -6.38 7.47
N ALA A 20 -26.34 -5.17 6.98
CA ALA A 20 -25.37 -4.23 7.54
C ALA A 20 -25.70 -3.85 8.99
N LEU A 21 -26.95 -3.53 9.29
CA LEU A 21 -27.39 -3.21 10.65
C LEU A 21 -27.26 -4.39 11.60
N ARG A 22 -27.57 -5.61 11.15
CA ARG A 22 -27.39 -6.82 11.97
C ARG A 22 -25.93 -7.06 12.29
N THR A 23 -25.05 -6.99 11.29
CA THR A 23 -23.61 -7.11 11.49
C THR A 23 -23.08 -6.01 12.41
N PHE A 24 -23.54 -4.77 12.24
CA PHE A 24 -23.18 -3.64 13.11
C PHE A 24 -23.53 -3.92 14.59
N PHE A 25 -24.76 -4.33 14.90
CA PHE A 25 -25.16 -4.60 16.29
C PHE A 25 -24.61 -5.91 16.87
N ILE A 26 -24.20 -6.86 16.04
CA ILE A 26 -23.44 -8.04 16.48
C ILE A 26 -22.04 -7.61 16.94
N ASN A 27 -21.41 -6.70 16.20
CA ASN A 27 -20.05 -6.23 16.48
C ASN A 27 -20.00 -5.09 17.53
N ASN A 28 -21.13 -4.46 17.85
CA ASN A 28 -21.23 -3.32 18.78
C ASN A 28 -22.38 -3.55 19.80
N PRO A 29 -22.22 -4.48 20.76
CA PRO A 29 -23.27 -4.84 21.72
C PRO A 29 -23.66 -3.69 22.67
N GLU A 30 -22.73 -2.79 23.00
CA GLU A 30 -23.00 -1.57 23.76
C GLU A 30 -23.88 -0.58 22.98
N LYS A 31 -23.59 -0.37 21.69
CA LYS A 31 -24.46 0.45 20.81
C LYS A 31 -25.83 -0.18 20.62
N LYS A 32 -25.92 -1.51 20.62
CA LYS A 32 -27.19 -2.23 20.63
C LYS A 32 -28.00 -1.90 21.88
N ALA A 33 -27.40 -2.01 23.07
CA ALA A 33 -28.08 -1.71 24.34
C ALA A 33 -28.54 -0.25 24.43
N GLU A 34 -27.70 0.71 24.01
CA GLU A 34 -28.07 2.14 23.92
C GLU A 34 -29.25 2.36 22.98
N THR A 35 -29.25 1.68 21.83
CA THR A 35 -30.33 1.78 20.84
C THR A 35 -31.63 1.17 21.39
N GLU A 36 -31.58 0.02 22.07
CA GLU A 36 -32.75 -0.63 22.69
C GLU A 36 -33.38 0.21 23.82
N LEU A 37 -32.61 1.08 24.48
CA LEU A 37 -33.11 2.05 25.46
C LEU A 37 -33.89 3.20 24.82
N ILE A 38 -33.50 3.60 23.61
CA ILE A 38 -34.08 4.77 22.91
C ILE A 38 -35.27 4.35 22.04
N LEU A 39 -35.25 3.15 21.45
CA LEU A 39 -36.31 2.63 20.56
C LEU A 39 -37.75 2.77 21.09
N PRO A 40 -38.06 2.58 22.39
CA PRO A 40 -39.41 2.74 22.91
C PRO A 40 -39.92 4.19 22.89
N THR A 41 -39.02 5.17 22.76
CA THR A 41 -39.33 6.61 22.77
C THR A 41 -39.49 7.20 21.37
N CYS A 42 -39.14 6.45 20.33
CA CYS A 42 -39.19 6.89 18.93
C CYS A 42 -40.40 6.32 18.18
N ASN A 43 -40.90 7.06 17.20
CA ASN A 43 -41.85 6.54 16.21
C ASN A 43 -41.13 5.77 15.08
N ASP A 44 -41.88 5.06 14.23
CA ASP A 44 -41.31 4.19 13.20
C ASP A 44 -40.41 4.92 12.18
N GLU A 45 -40.73 6.18 11.83
CA GLU A 45 -39.89 6.99 10.92
C GLU A 45 -38.58 7.43 11.60
N GLU A 46 -38.66 7.80 12.88
CA GLU A 46 -37.50 8.15 13.70
C GLU A 46 -36.58 6.95 13.93
N VAL A 47 -37.14 5.75 14.12
CA VAL A 47 -36.36 4.51 14.22
C VAL A 47 -35.63 4.22 12.91
N VAL A 48 -36.28 4.39 11.76
CA VAL A 48 -35.63 4.20 10.45
C VAL A 48 -34.52 5.22 10.24
N ALA A 49 -34.75 6.50 10.55
CA ALA A 49 -33.75 7.55 10.43
C ALA A 49 -32.54 7.32 11.36
N LEU A 50 -32.80 6.94 12.61
CA LEU A 50 -31.76 6.64 13.61
C LEU A 50 -30.91 5.46 13.17
N LEU A 51 -31.53 4.35 12.76
CA LEU A 51 -30.81 3.17 12.29
C LEU A 51 -30.05 3.44 10.97
N LYS A 52 -30.62 4.18 10.01
CA LYS A 52 -29.88 4.61 8.81
C LYS A 52 -28.75 5.59 9.13
N GLY A 53 -28.86 6.37 10.21
CA GLY A 53 -27.79 7.22 10.72
C GLY A 53 -26.56 6.44 11.18
N LEU A 54 -26.76 5.22 11.70
CA LEU A 54 -25.67 4.30 12.08
C LEU A 54 -24.93 3.71 10.87
N LEU A 55 -25.49 3.86 9.66
CA LEU A 55 -24.90 3.37 8.41
C LEU A 55 -24.09 4.45 7.65
N LYS A 56 -23.86 5.64 8.22
CA LYS A 56 -23.16 6.78 7.57
C LYS A 56 -21.64 6.83 7.88
N PRO A 57 -20.78 7.33 6.95
CA PRO A 57 -19.97 6.44 6.11
C PRO A 57 -18.50 6.91 5.87
N GLU A 58 -17.79 7.50 6.83
CA GLU A 58 -16.45 8.08 6.53
C GLU A 58 -15.33 7.02 6.44
N GLN A 59 -15.39 5.99 7.26
CA GLN A 59 -14.39 4.92 7.31
C GLN A 59 -14.56 3.92 6.15
N TYR A 60 -15.82 3.63 5.78
CA TYR A 60 -16.18 2.72 4.67
C TYR A 60 -15.88 3.33 3.28
N ILE A 61 -16.00 4.65 3.13
CA ILE A 61 -15.65 5.35 1.88
C ILE A 61 -14.14 5.28 1.63
N LYS A 62 -13.31 5.38 2.68
CA LYS A 62 -11.84 5.34 2.55
C LYS A 62 -11.33 3.94 2.19
N GLU A 63 -11.84 2.90 2.85
CA GLU A 63 -11.49 1.51 2.55
C GLU A 63 -11.94 1.08 1.14
N ILE A 64 -13.11 1.53 0.69
CA ILE A 64 -13.57 1.32 -0.70
C ILE A 64 -12.71 2.07 -1.71
N LYS A 65 -12.28 3.31 -1.41
CA LYS A 65 -11.37 4.10 -2.25
C LYS A 65 -10.03 3.38 -2.46
N ASP A 66 -9.44 2.82 -1.40
CA ASP A 66 -8.16 2.10 -1.45
C ASP A 66 -8.28 0.74 -2.17
N LEU A 67 -9.38 0.01 -1.97
CA LEU A 67 -9.65 -1.22 -2.71
C LEU A 67 -9.84 -0.95 -4.21
N LYS A 68 -10.55 0.13 -4.56
CA LYS A 68 -10.76 0.53 -5.96
C LYS A 68 -9.48 1.04 -6.61
N TYR A 69 -8.64 1.77 -5.88
CA TYR A 69 -7.28 2.13 -6.31
C TYR A 69 -6.49 0.88 -6.72
N HIS A 70 -6.53 -0.16 -5.88
CA HIS A 70 -5.82 -1.41 -6.12
C HIS A 70 -6.42 -2.22 -7.29
N ILE A 71 -7.75 -2.29 -7.39
CA ILE A 71 -8.45 -2.98 -8.49
C ILE A 71 -8.16 -2.30 -9.83
N PHE A 72 -8.26 -0.98 -9.91
CA PHE A 72 -7.97 -0.21 -11.13
C PHE A 72 -6.49 -0.36 -11.54
N TYR A 73 -5.56 -0.34 -10.57
CA TYR A 73 -4.14 -0.57 -10.82
C TYR A 73 -3.85 -1.99 -11.36
N LEU A 74 -4.55 -3.01 -10.84
CA LEU A 74 -4.47 -4.40 -11.31
C LEU A 74 -5.12 -4.60 -12.69
N GLU A 75 -6.22 -3.89 -13.00
CA GLU A 75 -6.87 -3.91 -14.32
C GLU A 75 -5.94 -3.35 -15.41
N LEU A 76 -5.20 -2.26 -15.13
CA LEU A 76 -4.15 -1.74 -16.02
C LEU A 76 -2.96 -2.69 -16.20
N ALA A 77 -2.70 -3.59 -15.24
CA ALA A 77 -1.60 -4.56 -15.27
C ALA A 77 -1.92 -5.85 -16.03
N ASN A 78 -3.18 -6.30 -16.00
CA ASN A 78 -3.58 -7.64 -16.45
C ASN A 78 -3.97 -7.75 -17.94
N THR A 79 -4.17 -6.64 -18.67
CA THR A 79 -4.48 -6.74 -20.11
C THR A 79 -3.22 -6.97 -20.92
N ARG A 80 -3.06 -8.20 -21.45
CA ARG A 80 -1.99 -8.56 -22.40
C ARG A 80 -1.98 -7.69 -23.67
N ASN A 81 -3.11 -7.04 -24.02
CA ASN A 81 -3.24 -6.16 -25.19
C ASN A 81 -3.27 -4.67 -24.76
N SER A 82 -2.35 -3.86 -25.30
CA SER A 82 -2.24 -2.42 -24.99
C SER A 82 -3.43 -1.60 -25.49
N ALA A 83 -4.03 -1.91 -26.64
CA ALA A 83 -5.24 -1.22 -27.09
C ALA A 83 -6.43 -1.39 -26.11
N SER A 84 -6.49 -2.51 -25.39
CA SER A 84 -7.49 -2.73 -24.35
C SER A 84 -7.27 -1.87 -23.09
N VAL A 85 -6.01 -1.52 -22.77
CA VAL A 85 -5.69 -0.55 -21.69
C VAL A 85 -6.27 0.81 -22.03
N TYR A 86 -6.03 1.30 -23.25
CA TYR A 86 -6.56 2.59 -23.66
C TYR A 86 -8.08 2.60 -23.71
N ARG A 87 -8.71 1.53 -24.20
CA ARG A 87 -10.17 1.39 -24.18
C ARG A 87 -10.72 1.51 -22.76
N HIS A 88 -10.08 0.84 -21.80
CA HIS A 88 -10.47 0.90 -20.40
C HIS A 88 -10.36 2.31 -19.81
N VAL A 89 -9.25 3.01 -20.05
CA VAL A 89 -9.08 4.42 -19.61
C VAL A 89 -10.08 5.34 -20.29
N ARG A 90 -10.47 5.07 -21.54
CA ARG A 90 -11.51 5.83 -22.23
C ARG A 90 -12.91 5.63 -21.66
N GLU A 91 -13.21 4.42 -21.18
CA GLU A 91 -14.50 4.06 -20.61
C GLU A 91 -14.65 4.50 -19.16
N ARG A 92 -13.55 4.51 -18.38
CA ARG A 92 -13.58 4.72 -16.93
C ARG A 92 -12.71 5.87 -16.39
N GLY A 93 -11.79 6.38 -17.19
CA GLY A 93 -10.92 7.52 -16.85
C GLY A 93 -11.48 8.85 -17.35
N ASP A 94 -10.70 9.92 -17.14
CA ASP A 94 -11.01 11.27 -17.62
C ASP A 94 -10.15 11.59 -18.83
N VAL A 95 -10.71 11.41 -20.03
CA VAL A 95 -10.01 11.66 -21.30
C VAL A 95 -10.43 13.02 -21.85
N GLN A 96 -9.48 13.94 -21.95
CA GLN A 96 -9.74 15.33 -22.35
C GLN A 96 -8.81 15.80 -23.47
N LEU A 97 -9.24 16.83 -24.19
CA LEU A 97 -8.39 17.51 -25.15
C LEU A 97 -7.42 18.43 -24.39
N TRP A 98 -6.12 18.20 -24.57
CA TRP A 98 -5.08 19.03 -24.00
C TRP A 98 -4.73 20.21 -24.91
N LYS A 99 -4.92 21.42 -24.41
CA LYS A 99 -4.40 22.63 -25.06
C LYS A 99 -2.97 22.89 -24.58
N ILE A 100 -2.03 22.22 -25.22
CA ILE A 100 -0.62 22.23 -24.81
C ILE A 100 -0.04 23.64 -24.67
N GLU A 101 -0.44 24.59 -25.53
CA GLU A 101 0.09 25.95 -25.49
C GLU A 101 -0.31 26.77 -24.25
N GLU A 102 -1.35 26.34 -23.52
CA GLU A 102 -1.75 26.97 -22.26
C GLU A 102 -0.85 26.51 -21.08
N ASP A 103 -0.27 25.31 -21.18
CA ASP A 103 0.54 24.67 -20.13
C ASP A 103 2.06 24.75 -20.39
N ILE A 104 2.46 24.74 -21.67
CA ILE A 104 3.84 24.62 -22.13
C ILE A 104 4.24 25.87 -22.91
N THR A 105 5.24 26.58 -22.40
CA THR A 105 5.86 27.71 -23.11
C THR A 105 6.79 27.21 -24.22
N PRO A 106 6.52 27.49 -25.50
CA PRO A 106 7.40 27.10 -26.60
C PRO A 106 8.75 27.82 -26.52
N LEU A 107 9.84 27.12 -26.85
CA LEU A 107 11.19 27.69 -26.87
C LEU A 107 11.69 27.84 -28.31
N GLU A 108 11.26 28.90 -29.01
CA GLU A 108 11.57 29.09 -30.44
C GLU A 108 13.05 29.34 -30.74
N GLU A 109 13.75 30.02 -29.83
CA GLU A 109 15.17 30.36 -30.01
C GLU A 109 16.07 29.13 -29.92
N ALA A 110 15.71 28.19 -29.04
CA ALA A 110 16.48 26.98 -28.73
C ALA A 110 16.34 25.84 -29.76
N VAL A 111 15.59 26.05 -30.85
CA VAL A 111 15.32 24.99 -31.84
C VAL A 111 15.54 25.41 -33.29
N ASN A 112 15.99 26.65 -33.53
CA ASN A 112 16.19 27.18 -34.89
C ASN A 112 17.17 26.32 -35.68
N ASP A 113 18.30 25.97 -35.07
CA ASP A 113 19.35 25.19 -35.72
C ASP A 113 18.89 23.74 -35.94
N VAL A 114 18.20 23.16 -34.94
CA VAL A 114 17.61 21.82 -35.07
C VAL A 114 16.61 21.76 -36.22
N PHE A 115 15.67 22.70 -36.30
CA PHE A 115 14.67 22.69 -37.36
C PHE A 115 15.29 22.91 -38.74
N ASN A 116 16.32 23.76 -38.85
CA ASN A 116 17.03 23.98 -40.10
C ASN A 116 17.76 22.71 -40.57
N GLN A 117 18.33 21.95 -39.63
CA GLN A 117 18.99 20.67 -39.91
C GLN A 117 17.98 19.56 -40.30
N TYR A 118 16.80 19.55 -39.67
CA TYR A 118 15.76 18.54 -39.85
C TYR A 118 14.49 19.12 -40.51
N ARG A 119 14.65 19.89 -41.59
CA ARG A 119 13.55 20.64 -42.22
C ARG A 119 12.44 19.76 -42.80
N ASN A 120 12.81 18.62 -43.36
CA ASN A 120 11.89 17.72 -44.04
C ASN A 120 11.63 16.49 -43.17
N ALA A 121 10.41 16.39 -42.64
CA ALA A 121 9.96 15.17 -42.00
C ALA A 121 9.80 14.04 -43.03
N PRO A 122 10.04 12.78 -42.62
CA PRO A 122 9.81 11.65 -43.49
C PRO A 122 8.32 11.51 -43.83
N ALA A 123 8.02 11.01 -45.03
CA ALA A 123 6.65 10.76 -45.44
C ALA A 123 6.02 9.65 -44.57
N GLN A 124 4.73 9.80 -44.29
CA GLN A 124 3.97 8.84 -43.50
C GLN A 124 4.00 7.45 -44.14
N GLY A 125 4.29 6.41 -43.34
CA GLY A 125 4.36 5.02 -43.80
C GLY A 125 5.66 4.60 -44.49
N LEU A 126 6.67 5.48 -44.56
CA LEU A 126 8.05 5.08 -44.88
C LEU A 126 8.62 4.13 -43.82
N SER A 127 9.71 3.41 -44.15
CA SER A 127 10.33 2.42 -43.26
C SER A 127 10.49 2.96 -41.84
N GLU A 128 9.69 2.41 -40.93
CA GLU A 128 9.61 2.85 -39.54
C GLU A 128 10.99 2.79 -38.89
N ILE A 129 11.62 1.62 -38.98
CA ILE A 129 12.91 1.30 -38.36
C ILE A 129 14.07 2.11 -38.96
N ASN A 130 14.11 2.28 -40.29
CA ASN A 130 15.29 2.82 -40.97
C ASN A 130 15.20 4.33 -41.25
N ILE A 131 14.00 4.93 -41.16
CA ILE A 131 13.76 6.31 -41.61
C ILE A 131 13.04 7.12 -40.53
N ASN A 132 11.87 6.70 -40.06
CA ASN A 132 11.05 7.54 -39.17
C ASN A 132 11.61 7.61 -37.74
N GLN A 133 12.01 6.45 -37.19
CA GLN A 133 12.55 6.36 -35.84
C GLN A 133 13.91 7.09 -35.71
N PRO A 134 14.90 6.90 -36.62
CA PRO A 134 16.14 7.65 -36.58
C PRO A 134 15.93 9.17 -36.70
N PHE A 135 15.00 9.61 -37.55
CA PHE A 135 14.67 11.03 -37.67
C PHE A 135 14.17 11.60 -36.34
N CYS A 136 13.17 10.97 -35.71
CA CYS A 136 12.60 11.44 -34.46
C CYS A 136 13.65 11.44 -33.33
N LYS A 137 14.46 10.37 -33.23
CA LYS A 137 15.52 10.22 -32.24
C LYS A 137 16.55 11.33 -32.32
N ASN A 138 17.00 11.63 -33.55
CA ASN A 138 18.01 12.65 -33.77
C ASN A 138 17.47 14.05 -33.45
N VAL A 139 16.25 14.36 -33.89
CA VAL A 139 15.58 15.62 -33.58
C VAL A 139 15.47 15.85 -32.07
N VAL A 140 14.94 14.88 -31.32
CA VAL A 140 14.73 15.04 -29.87
C VAL A 140 16.07 15.09 -29.13
N SER A 141 17.06 14.29 -29.54
CA SER A 141 18.40 14.32 -28.93
C SER A 141 19.07 15.67 -29.11
N GLU A 142 18.99 16.25 -30.31
CA GLU A 142 19.56 17.57 -30.59
C GLU A 142 18.85 18.67 -29.79
N ILE A 143 17.52 18.60 -29.66
CA ILE A 143 16.76 19.53 -28.79
C ILE A 143 17.21 19.40 -27.33
N VAL A 144 17.36 18.18 -26.80
CA VAL A 144 17.83 17.99 -25.41
C VAL A 144 19.22 18.59 -25.21
N ASN A 145 20.13 18.40 -26.17
CA ASN A 145 21.48 18.96 -26.13
C ASN A 145 21.46 20.50 -26.13
N GLN A 146 20.59 21.13 -26.94
CA GLN A 146 20.50 22.59 -27.04
C GLN A 146 19.84 23.27 -25.83
N VAL A 147 19.07 22.53 -25.03
CA VAL A 147 18.45 23.06 -23.80
C VAL A 147 19.44 23.02 -22.59
N GLU A 148 20.72 22.65 -22.80
CA GLU A 148 21.85 22.65 -21.84
C GLU A 148 21.59 21.92 -20.50
N ARG A 149 21.17 20.65 -20.55
CA ARG A 149 20.73 19.92 -19.34
C ARG A 149 21.53 18.64 -19.11
N ASN A 150 22.69 18.76 -18.46
CA ASN A 150 23.63 17.67 -18.14
C ASN A 150 23.03 16.51 -17.30
N ASP A 151 21.87 16.73 -16.70
CA ASP A 151 21.20 15.76 -15.81
C ASP A 151 20.14 14.90 -16.51
N LEU A 152 19.77 15.23 -17.75
CA LEU A 152 18.81 14.45 -18.55
C LEU A 152 19.55 13.63 -19.60
N LEU A 153 19.22 12.34 -19.67
CA LEU A 153 19.77 11.44 -20.69
C LEU A 153 18.70 11.11 -21.72
N VAL A 154 19.08 11.24 -22.99
CA VAL A 154 18.34 10.61 -24.09
C VAL A 154 18.86 9.20 -24.32
N VAL A 155 18.12 8.20 -23.85
CA VAL A 155 18.45 6.79 -24.13
C VAL A 155 17.59 6.32 -25.28
N GLY A 156 18.21 5.71 -26.29
CA GLY A 156 17.50 5.03 -27.36
C GLY A 156 18.06 3.63 -27.57
N ASP A 157 17.24 2.76 -28.18
CA ASP A 157 17.56 1.36 -28.44
C ASP A 157 18.75 1.20 -29.42
N ASN A 158 19.53 0.14 -29.21
CA ASN A 158 20.68 -0.29 -30.02
C ASN A 158 20.49 -1.73 -30.59
N GLY A 159 19.30 -2.34 -30.46
CA GLY A 159 18.99 -3.71 -30.89
C GLY A 159 18.29 -3.83 -32.25
N GLY A 160 18.41 -5.00 -32.89
CA GLY A 160 17.69 -5.36 -34.12
C GLY A 160 16.24 -5.77 -33.86
N ARG A 161 15.29 -5.26 -34.66
CA ARG A 161 13.83 -5.32 -34.42
C ARG A 161 13.05 -6.07 -35.52
N ARG A 162 11.86 -6.60 -35.19
CA ARG A 162 10.89 -7.19 -36.15
C ARG A 162 9.86 -6.14 -36.62
N GLU A 163 9.29 -6.34 -37.82
CA GLU A 163 8.42 -5.39 -38.54
C GLU A 163 7.06 -5.09 -37.86
N ASP A 164 6.67 -5.91 -36.87
CA ASP A 164 5.35 -5.87 -36.22
C ASP A 164 5.40 -5.55 -34.72
N GLU A 165 6.59 -5.34 -34.16
CA GLU A 165 6.77 -5.13 -32.72
C GLU A 165 6.72 -3.64 -32.39
N VAL A 166 6.02 -3.28 -31.30
CA VAL A 166 5.79 -1.91 -30.80
C VAL A 166 6.83 -1.57 -29.71
N PHE A 167 7.83 -0.72 -29.97
CA PHE A 167 8.86 -0.27 -29.00
C PHE A 167 8.61 1.20 -28.57
N PRO A 168 9.30 1.75 -27.53
CA PRO A 168 9.88 3.14 -27.45
C PRO A 168 11.35 3.44 -27.79
N ASP A 169 11.58 4.57 -28.50
CA ASP A 169 12.85 4.90 -29.18
C ASP A 169 13.62 6.02 -28.52
N ILE A 170 12.92 6.90 -27.80
CA ILE A 170 13.52 8.09 -27.22
C ILE A 170 13.02 8.23 -25.80
N ILE A 171 13.94 8.38 -24.88
CA ILE A 171 13.64 8.45 -23.46
C ILE A 171 14.19 9.75 -22.96
N ILE A 172 13.45 10.50 -22.14
CA ILE A 172 14.02 11.65 -21.44
C ILE A 172 13.81 11.44 -19.95
N GLY A 173 14.89 11.19 -19.23
CA GLY A 173 14.85 10.93 -17.80
C GLY A 173 16.19 11.22 -17.14
N PRO A 174 16.22 11.34 -15.80
CA PRO A 174 17.48 11.60 -15.10
C PRO A 174 18.46 10.44 -15.28
N VAL A 175 19.75 10.74 -15.41
CA VAL A 175 20.83 9.75 -15.69
C VAL A 175 20.78 8.52 -14.77
N GLY A 176 20.36 8.68 -13.51
CA GLY A 176 20.24 7.60 -12.51
C GLY A 176 18.86 6.93 -12.39
N PHE A 177 17.88 7.28 -13.22
CA PHE A 177 16.50 6.79 -13.09
C PHE A 177 16.37 5.27 -13.29
N TYR A 178 17.11 4.73 -14.27
CA TYR A 178 17.05 3.32 -14.63
C TYR A 178 17.41 2.39 -13.48
N ALA A 179 18.38 2.78 -12.66
CA ALA A 179 18.81 2.01 -11.50
C ALA A 179 17.73 1.90 -10.40
N LYS A 180 16.69 2.76 -10.43
CA LYS A 180 15.64 2.82 -9.42
C LYS A 180 14.39 1.98 -9.74
N LEU A 181 14.31 1.37 -10.93
CA LEU A 181 13.18 0.52 -11.30
C LEU A 181 13.40 -0.91 -10.76
N THR A 182 12.97 -1.15 -9.52
CA THR A 182 13.43 -2.30 -8.71
C THR A 182 12.55 -3.57 -8.74
N LYS A 183 11.42 -3.60 -9.46
CA LYS A 183 10.56 -4.80 -9.55
C LYS A 183 9.87 -4.91 -10.92
N ASN A 184 10.18 -5.97 -11.68
CA ASN A 184 9.64 -6.25 -13.02
C ASN A 184 9.44 -4.96 -13.84
N PRO A 185 10.51 -4.18 -14.10
CA PRO A 185 10.41 -3.05 -15.00
C PRO A 185 9.79 -3.53 -16.32
N PRO A 186 8.91 -2.75 -16.97
CA PRO A 186 8.56 -3.06 -18.36
C PRO A 186 9.87 -3.27 -19.14
N ASP A 187 9.93 -4.21 -20.07
CA ASP A 187 11.18 -4.50 -20.79
C ASP A 187 11.76 -3.21 -21.42
N LEU A 188 12.77 -2.62 -20.79
CA LEU A 188 13.32 -1.31 -21.16
C LEU A 188 14.45 -1.41 -22.17
N SER A 189 14.86 -2.63 -22.55
CA SER A 189 15.58 -2.84 -23.81
C SER A 189 14.74 -2.41 -25.01
N LYS A 190 13.43 -2.20 -24.76
CA LYS A 190 12.41 -1.69 -25.66
C LYS A 190 11.93 -0.29 -25.28
N GLY A 191 12.68 0.45 -24.45
CA GLY A 191 12.57 1.88 -24.17
C GLY A 191 11.56 2.40 -23.12
N LEU A 192 11.62 3.71 -22.85
CA LEU A 192 10.75 4.50 -21.95
C LEU A 192 10.24 5.76 -22.68
N GLY A 193 9.05 5.67 -23.28
CA GLY A 193 8.16 6.82 -23.35
C GLY A 193 8.39 7.90 -24.39
N TRP A 194 9.01 7.64 -25.54
CA TRP A 194 8.66 8.29 -26.82
C TRP A 194 8.85 7.22 -27.89
N GLU A 195 7.77 6.57 -28.34
CA GLU A 195 7.81 5.97 -29.67
C GLU A 195 6.71 6.43 -30.58
N VAL A 196 7.24 6.67 -31.77
CA VAL A 196 6.64 6.48 -33.05
C VAL A 196 6.20 5.03 -33.20
N LYS A 197 4.93 4.84 -32.90
CA LYS A 197 4.11 3.83 -33.54
C LYS A 197 2.95 4.60 -34.09
N ASN A 198 2.31 4.01 -35.07
CA ASN A 198 1.05 4.46 -35.60
C ASN A 198 1.31 5.47 -36.72
N ASN A 199 1.11 5.00 -37.94
CA ASN A 199 0.26 5.77 -38.84
C ASN A 199 -0.89 6.35 -37.99
N LEU A 200 -0.83 7.64 -37.63
CA LEU A 200 -1.81 8.24 -36.72
C LEU A 200 -3.22 8.26 -37.36
N ASN A 201 -3.32 7.96 -38.65
CA ASN A 201 -4.58 7.75 -39.34
C ASN A 201 -5.15 6.32 -39.13
N ASP A 202 -4.32 5.36 -38.71
CA ASP A 202 -4.76 4.02 -38.29
C ASP A 202 -5.18 4.06 -36.82
N LYS A 203 -6.51 4.08 -36.61
CA LYS A 203 -7.12 4.13 -35.29
C LYS A 203 -6.76 2.94 -34.39
N SER A 204 -6.49 1.77 -34.96
CA SER A 204 -6.13 0.57 -34.19
C SER A 204 -4.74 0.75 -33.60
N LYS A 205 -3.77 1.10 -34.46
CA LYS A 205 -2.40 1.38 -34.06
C LYS A 205 -2.38 2.55 -33.06
N ALA A 206 -3.04 3.67 -33.37
CA ALA A 206 -3.15 4.82 -32.47
C ALA A 206 -3.63 4.44 -31.06
N SER A 207 -4.62 3.56 -30.96
CA SER A 207 -5.15 3.07 -29.67
C SER A 207 -4.15 2.19 -28.92
N GLU A 208 -3.40 1.36 -29.65
CA GLU A 208 -2.34 0.53 -29.08
C GLU A 208 -1.21 1.37 -28.49
N GLY A 209 -0.76 2.39 -29.21
CA GLY A 209 0.26 3.33 -28.74
C GLY A 209 -0.17 4.10 -27.48
N LYS A 210 -1.41 4.60 -27.42
CA LYS A 210 -1.95 5.26 -26.23
C LYS A 210 -1.98 4.34 -25.02
N GLY A 211 -2.38 3.09 -25.22
CA GLY A 211 -2.40 2.09 -24.16
C GLY A 211 -1.03 1.74 -23.63
N GLN A 212 -0.02 1.77 -24.51
CA GLN A 212 1.37 1.58 -24.12
C GLN A 212 1.87 2.77 -23.28
N LEU A 213 1.57 4.02 -23.68
CA LEU A 213 1.89 5.21 -22.88
C LEU A 213 1.30 5.14 -21.48
N ILE A 214 0.06 4.66 -21.33
CA ILE A 214 -0.59 4.48 -20.02
C ILE A 214 0.16 3.45 -19.14
N LYS A 215 0.58 2.31 -19.72
CA LYS A 215 1.36 1.30 -18.98
C LYS A 215 2.67 1.87 -18.46
N TYR A 216 3.34 2.71 -19.26
CA TYR A 216 4.58 3.39 -18.86
C TYR A 216 4.32 4.46 -17.79
N ALA A 217 3.34 5.33 -18.02
CA ALA A 217 2.94 6.35 -17.05
C ALA A 217 2.64 5.72 -15.69
N ARG A 218 1.97 4.56 -15.65
CA ARG A 218 1.76 3.81 -14.40
C ARG A 218 3.08 3.51 -13.70
N ALA A 219 4.02 2.82 -14.36
CA ALA A 219 5.29 2.42 -13.76
C ALA A 219 6.14 3.64 -13.33
N TYR A 220 6.07 4.72 -14.11
CA TYR A 220 6.77 5.97 -13.85
C TYR A 220 6.20 6.71 -12.62
N LEU A 221 4.88 6.92 -12.60
CA LEU A 221 4.16 7.63 -11.56
C LEU A 221 4.04 6.82 -10.26
N SER A 222 4.26 5.50 -10.32
CA SER A 222 4.25 4.60 -9.16
C SER A 222 5.64 4.13 -8.73
N ALA A 223 6.73 4.69 -9.29
CA ALA A 223 8.07 4.37 -8.83
C ALA A 223 8.25 4.78 -7.35
N ASP A 224 9.19 4.19 -6.62
CA ASP A 224 9.48 4.61 -5.23
C ASP A 224 10.89 5.20 -5.14
N PRO A 225 11.03 6.52 -4.87
CA PRO A 225 9.96 7.52 -4.85
C PRO A 225 9.47 7.88 -6.28
N PRO A 226 8.20 8.30 -6.48
CA PRO A 226 7.61 8.48 -7.82
C PRO A 226 8.16 9.74 -8.45
N LEU A 227 8.85 9.69 -9.60
CA LEU A 227 9.71 10.78 -10.08
C LEU A 227 9.03 12.17 -10.15
N THR A 228 7.79 12.23 -10.65
CA THR A 228 6.92 13.41 -10.69
C THR A 228 5.47 12.95 -10.46
N SER A 229 4.52 13.89 -10.29
CA SER A 229 3.08 13.62 -10.24
C SER A 229 2.40 13.59 -11.61
N ILE A 230 3.13 13.96 -12.68
CA ILE A 230 2.61 14.10 -14.05
C ILE A 230 3.58 13.43 -15.02
N PHE A 231 3.06 12.56 -15.87
CA PHE A 231 3.81 11.95 -16.96
C PHE A 231 3.46 12.66 -18.28
N TYR A 232 4.47 13.12 -19.00
CA TYR A 232 4.30 13.64 -20.35
C TYR A 232 4.79 12.59 -21.36
N GLY A 233 4.05 12.40 -22.45
CA GLY A 233 4.39 11.49 -23.54
C GLY A 233 3.99 12.05 -24.90
N CYS A 234 4.35 11.35 -25.97
CA CYS A 234 3.99 11.73 -27.34
C CYS A 234 3.83 10.49 -28.22
N LEU A 235 2.94 10.56 -29.20
CA LEU A 235 2.82 9.65 -30.34
C LEU A 235 3.20 10.40 -31.61
N THR A 236 3.95 9.80 -32.51
CA THR A 236 4.37 10.46 -33.75
C THR A 236 4.62 9.46 -34.87
N ASP A 237 4.64 9.90 -36.12
CA ASP A 237 5.18 9.11 -37.25
C ASP A 237 6.33 9.84 -37.96
N GLY A 238 6.91 10.85 -37.30
CA GLY A 238 7.86 11.79 -37.85
C GLY A 238 7.17 12.98 -38.52
N LYS A 239 6.07 12.74 -39.25
CA LYS A 239 5.30 13.80 -39.91
C LYS A 239 4.27 14.43 -38.98
N LEU A 240 3.52 13.62 -38.25
CA LEU A 240 2.49 14.05 -37.29
C LEU A 240 2.93 13.75 -35.86
N TRP A 241 2.60 14.64 -34.94
CA TRP A 241 2.96 14.57 -33.52
C TRP A 241 1.72 14.84 -32.65
N GLN A 242 1.45 13.96 -31.68
CA GLN A 242 0.36 14.09 -30.72
C GLN A 242 0.93 13.97 -29.31
N PHE A 243 0.78 15.02 -28.52
CA PHE A 243 1.29 15.09 -27.15
C PHE A 243 0.23 14.60 -26.16
N VAL A 244 0.70 14.01 -25.07
CA VAL A 244 -0.15 13.41 -24.04
C VAL A 244 0.37 13.82 -22.67
N LYS A 245 -0.55 14.14 -21.76
CA LYS A 245 -0.31 14.39 -20.35
C LYS A 245 -1.14 13.41 -19.54
N ILE A 246 -0.50 12.67 -18.65
CA ILE A 246 -1.13 11.61 -17.86
C ILE A 246 -0.90 11.88 -16.37
N GLN A 247 -1.99 11.87 -15.61
CA GLN A 247 -1.98 12.05 -14.16
C GLN A 247 -2.90 11.01 -13.50
N LEU A 248 -2.51 10.56 -12.30
CA LEU A 248 -3.39 9.76 -11.44
C LEU A 248 -4.18 10.72 -10.54
N MET A 249 -5.51 10.71 -10.67
CA MET A 249 -6.42 11.57 -9.92
C MET A 249 -7.19 10.72 -8.91
N LEU A 250 -7.12 11.11 -7.64
CA LEU A 250 -8.00 10.62 -6.59
C LEU A 250 -9.20 11.58 -6.51
N ASP A 251 -10.34 11.21 -7.11
CA ASP A 251 -11.57 12.00 -6.98
C ASP A 251 -12.18 11.80 -5.58
N ASP A 252 -12.75 12.87 -5.00
CA ASP A 252 -13.47 12.82 -3.72
C ASP A 252 -14.66 11.84 -3.75
N VAL A 253 -15.19 11.56 -4.94
CA VAL A 253 -16.26 10.61 -5.19
C VAL A 253 -15.68 9.30 -5.74
N ASN A 254 -15.29 8.43 -4.82
CA ASN A 254 -15.27 6.97 -4.94
C ASN A 254 -14.59 6.25 -6.12
N ASP A 255 -13.93 6.87 -7.09
CA ASP A 255 -13.21 6.16 -8.17
C ASP A 255 -11.85 6.81 -8.49
N LEU A 256 -10.75 6.03 -8.44
CA LEU A 256 -9.46 6.44 -8.99
C LEU A 256 -9.60 6.61 -10.51
N LYS A 257 -9.27 7.78 -11.04
CA LYS A 257 -9.30 8.05 -12.48
C LYS A 257 -7.91 8.35 -13.00
N VAL A 258 -7.60 7.79 -14.16
CA VAL A 258 -6.49 8.31 -14.97
C VAL A 258 -7.02 9.51 -15.72
N LYS A 259 -6.45 10.69 -15.45
CA LYS A 259 -6.63 11.84 -16.32
C LYS A 259 -5.65 11.68 -17.47
N PHE A 260 -6.18 11.50 -18.67
CA PHE A 260 -5.43 11.34 -19.91
C PHE A 260 -5.79 12.50 -20.83
N GLU A 261 -4.91 13.48 -20.92
CA GLU A 261 -5.12 14.65 -21.76
C GLU A 261 -4.30 14.50 -23.04
N GLU A 262 -4.94 14.60 -24.20
CA GLU A 262 -4.28 14.44 -25.50
C GLU A 262 -4.42 15.68 -26.37
N SER A 263 -3.35 16.08 -27.04
CA SER A 263 -3.38 17.22 -27.94
C SER A 263 -4.00 16.87 -29.30
N LEU A 264 -4.27 17.90 -30.09
CA LEU A 264 -4.43 17.72 -31.54
C LEU A 264 -3.14 17.21 -32.17
N ASN A 265 -3.23 16.72 -33.41
CA ASN A 265 -2.06 16.36 -34.19
C ASN A 265 -1.38 17.62 -34.74
N TYR A 266 -0.08 17.71 -34.55
CA TYR A 266 0.78 18.77 -35.08
C TYR A 266 1.62 18.19 -36.23
N GLU A 267 1.60 18.85 -37.39
CA GLU A 267 2.58 18.54 -38.43
C GLU A 267 3.97 19.01 -38.00
N TRP A 268 5.01 18.29 -38.41
CA TRP A 268 6.38 18.68 -38.16
C TRP A 268 6.66 20.09 -38.71
N SER A 269 7.06 20.99 -37.82
CA SER A 269 7.29 22.39 -38.12
C SER A 269 8.20 22.99 -37.05
N LYS A 270 8.70 24.21 -37.29
CA LYS A 270 9.44 24.97 -36.27
C LYS A 270 8.64 25.12 -34.97
N ARG A 271 7.33 25.33 -35.08
CA ARG A 271 6.43 25.45 -33.92
C ARG A 271 6.37 24.14 -33.12
N THR A 272 6.27 23.01 -33.81
CA THR A 272 6.25 21.68 -33.18
C THR A 272 7.57 21.38 -32.47
N ALA A 273 8.70 21.70 -33.10
CA ALA A 273 10.02 21.61 -32.46
C ALA A 273 10.11 22.47 -31.19
N SER A 274 9.58 23.69 -31.25
CA SER A 274 9.57 24.64 -30.11
C SER A 274 8.72 24.14 -28.94
N LEU A 275 7.60 23.48 -29.23
CA LEU A 275 6.75 22.84 -28.23
C LEU A 275 7.44 21.64 -27.56
N ILE A 276 8.15 20.82 -28.34
CA ILE A 276 8.96 19.70 -27.81
C ILE A 276 10.01 20.24 -26.84
N ALA A 277 10.74 21.28 -27.22
CA ALA A 277 11.73 21.92 -26.36
C ALA A 277 11.10 22.48 -25.06
N GLY A 278 9.95 23.15 -25.18
CA GLY A 278 9.20 23.66 -24.03
C GLY A 278 8.76 22.55 -23.06
N LEU A 279 8.30 21.42 -23.59
CA LEU A 279 7.86 20.26 -22.80
C LEU A 279 9.03 19.60 -22.06
N ILE A 280 10.17 19.44 -22.74
CA ILE A 280 11.42 18.94 -22.13
C ILE A 280 11.88 19.87 -21.01
N ASN A 281 11.82 21.18 -21.25
CA ASN A 281 12.17 22.18 -20.27
C ASN A 281 11.26 22.14 -19.04
N ARG A 282 9.94 22.00 -19.25
CA ARG A 282 8.96 21.85 -18.15
C ARG A 282 9.26 20.61 -17.32
N TYR A 283 9.48 19.48 -17.99
CA TYR A 283 9.80 18.22 -17.35
C TYR A 283 11.07 18.28 -16.51
N HIS A 284 12.12 18.94 -17.00
CA HIS A 284 13.31 19.20 -16.21
C HIS A 284 13.01 20.04 -14.96
N ASN A 285 12.29 21.14 -15.11
CA ASN A 285 11.98 22.03 -13.99
C ASN A 285 11.17 21.30 -12.91
N ASP A 286 10.20 20.46 -13.30
CA ASP A 286 9.42 19.63 -12.39
C ASP A 286 10.34 18.65 -11.60
N LEU A 287 11.39 18.11 -12.24
CA LEU A 287 12.39 17.26 -11.59
C LEU A 287 13.34 18.04 -10.66
N SER A 288 13.83 19.22 -11.08
CA SER A 288 14.77 20.04 -10.29
C SER A 288 14.12 20.68 -9.07
N MET A 289 12.87 21.14 -9.18
CA MET A 289 12.07 21.62 -8.05
C MET A 289 11.97 20.56 -6.96
N ARG A 290 11.85 19.30 -7.36
CA ARG A 290 11.80 18.18 -6.42
C ARG A 290 13.14 17.84 -5.79
N ALA A 291 14.24 17.93 -6.55
CA ALA A 291 15.60 17.66 -6.05
C ALA A 291 16.11 18.74 -5.07
N SER A 292 15.65 19.99 -5.23
CA SER A 292 16.04 21.14 -4.39
C SER A 292 15.22 21.30 -3.11
N GLY A 293 14.12 20.56 -2.96
CA GLY A 293 13.25 20.65 -1.79
C GLY A 293 12.40 21.93 -1.73
N GLU A 294 12.54 22.86 -2.69
CA GLU A 294 11.70 24.05 -2.77
C GLU A 294 10.34 23.72 -3.41
N LYS A 295 9.32 23.62 -2.57
CA LYS A 295 7.92 23.75 -3.01
C LYS A 295 7.65 25.22 -3.35
N LYS A 296 7.53 25.55 -4.63
CA LYS A 296 6.76 26.72 -5.05
C LYS A 296 5.47 26.31 -5.76
N GLU A 297 4.41 26.83 -5.19
CA GLU A 297 3.00 26.68 -5.53
C GLU A 297 2.72 27.10 -6.98
N SER A 298 1.99 26.24 -7.71
CA SER A 298 1.02 26.72 -8.70
C SER A 298 -0.34 26.79 -7.97
N PRO A 299 -1.14 27.84 -8.16
CA PRO A 299 -2.30 28.09 -7.30
C PRO A 299 -3.44 27.14 -7.69
N ASN A 300 -3.68 26.14 -6.86
CA ASN A 300 -4.96 25.89 -6.20
C ASN A 300 -4.94 24.52 -5.49
N ASN A 301 -4.99 24.61 -4.15
CA ASN A 301 -5.58 23.71 -3.15
C ASN A 301 -5.45 22.20 -3.40
N ASP A 302 -4.59 21.48 -2.68
CA ASP A 302 -4.83 21.02 -1.31
C ASP A 302 -3.62 20.21 -0.79
N GLU A 303 -3.65 19.96 0.51
CA GLU A 303 -2.60 19.51 1.43
C GLU A 303 -1.98 18.09 1.24
N THR A 304 -0.65 18.00 1.52
CA THR A 304 0.00 17.01 2.45
C THR A 304 0.52 15.61 1.97
N PHE A 305 1.86 15.43 2.09
CA PHE A 305 2.72 14.24 2.43
C PHE A 305 2.75 12.98 1.52
N LYS A 306 3.82 12.15 1.35
CA LYS A 306 5.27 12.02 1.70
C LYS A 306 5.80 10.77 0.91
N SER A 307 7.09 10.65 0.58
CA SER A 307 7.97 9.43 0.73
C SER A 307 9.35 9.68 0.08
N SER A 308 10.47 9.06 0.45
CA SER A 308 10.77 7.88 1.28
C SER A 308 12.15 8.07 1.94
N ILE A 309 12.23 7.80 3.24
CA ILE A 309 13.45 7.83 4.07
C ILE A 309 13.71 6.36 4.45
N SER A 310 14.98 5.91 4.58
CA SER A 310 15.29 4.53 5.00
C SER A 310 14.68 4.23 6.37
N SER A 311 14.32 2.98 6.67
CA SER A 311 13.74 2.58 7.96
C SER A 311 14.60 3.00 9.16
N GLU A 312 15.93 3.04 9.00
CA GLU A 312 16.90 3.51 10.01
C GLU A 312 16.99 5.06 10.09
N ASN A 313 16.85 5.78 8.98
CA ASN A 313 16.79 7.25 8.97
C ASN A 313 15.40 7.78 9.39
N LEU A 314 14.32 7.01 9.17
CA LEU A 314 12.96 7.28 9.68
C LEU A 314 12.96 7.16 11.19
N LEU A 315 13.56 6.07 11.70
CA LEU A 315 13.78 5.84 13.12
C LEU A 315 14.46 7.02 13.80
N ALA A 316 15.58 7.52 13.23
CA ALA A 316 16.27 8.69 13.78
C ALA A 316 15.39 9.97 13.77
N SER A 317 14.61 10.19 12.70
CA SER A 317 13.71 11.36 12.61
C SER A 317 12.49 11.28 13.55
N PHE A 318 11.96 10.10 13.83
CA PHE A 318 10.78 9.92 14.66
C PHE A 318 11.06 9.95 16.17
N ILE A 319 12.29 9.61 16.57
CA ILE A 319 12.68 9.64 17.98
C ILE A 319 12.67 11.08 18.53
N GLU A 320 12.93 12.09 17.69
CA GLU A 320 12.91 13.50 18.11
C GLU A 320 11.51 14.16 17.97
N GLU A 321 10.77 13.90 16.88
CA GLU A 321 9.52 14.63 16.59
C GLU A 321 8.21 13.89 16.92
N GLY A 322 8.23 12.59 17.20
CA GLY A 322 7.01 11.80 17.40
C GLY A 322 6.21 11.53 16.11
N ILE A 323 5.06 10.86 16.23
CA ILE A 323 4.16 10.49 15.12
C ILE A 323 2.73 10.81 15.51
N ASP A 324 2.00 11.47 14.60
CA ASP A 324 0.56 11.62 14.73
C ASP A 324 -0.18 10.40 14.17
N ILE A 325 -1.10 9.87 14.97
CA ILE A 325 -1.97 8.76 14.60
C ILE A 325 -3.40 9.25 14.60
N ARG A 326 -4.04 9.16 13.44
CA ARG A 326 -5.48 9.40 13.33
C ARG A 326 -6.21 8.14 13.77
N LEU A 327 -6.92 8.25 14.88
CA LEU A 327 -7.73 7.19 15.46
C LEU A 327 -8.92 6.84 14.56
N SER A 328 -9.44 5.63 14.70
CA SER A 328 -10.71 5.21 14.09
C SER A 328 -11.87 6.16 14.44
N SER A 329 -11.82 6.81 15.61
CA SER A 329 -12.82 7.81 16.06
C SER A 329 -12.70 9.18 15.40
N GLY A 330 -11.70 9.41 14.54
CA GLY A 330 -11.45 10.67 13.83
C GLY A 330 -10.51 11.65 14.55
N ASN A 331 -10.26 11.45 15.86
CA ASN A 331 -9.30 12.25 16.62
C ASN A 331 -7.86 11.88 16.24
N CYS A 332 -6.93 12.84 16.34
CA CYS A 332 -5.50 12.55 16.22
C CYS A 332 -4.86 12.51 17.62
N ILE A 333 -3.96 11.56 17.83
CA ILE A 333 -3.11 11.50 19.02
C ILE A 333 -1.64 11.65 18.62
N HIS A 334 -0.88 12.32 19.46
CA HIS A 334 0.55 12.47 19.27
C HIS A 334 1.31 11.40 20.07
N VAL A 335 2.07 10.58 19.34
CA VAL A 335 2.78 9.42 19.88
C VAL A 335 4.29 9.62 19.73
N GLN A 336 4.98 9.84 20.84
CA GLN A 336 6.43 9.94 20.86
C GLN A 336 7.04 8.54 20.80
N ILE A 337 7.88 8.26 19.81
CA ILE A 337 8.65 7.01 19.79
C ILE A 337 9.83 7.14 20.76
N THR A 338 9.96 6.17 21.67
CA THR A 338 11.06 6.11 22.63
C THR A 338 12.16 5.14 22.19
N SER A 339 11.79 4.02 21.58
CA SER A 339 12.76 3.07 21.04
C SER A 339 12.16 2.17 19.95
N HIS A 340 13.02 1.60 19.12
CA HIS A 340 12.67 0.51 18.22
C HIS A 340 12.67 -0.81 19.01
N LEU A 341 11.62 -1.61 18.85
CA LEU A 341 11.52 -2.93 19.50
C LEU A 341 11.77 -4.07 18.51
N GLY A 342 11.43 -3.88 17.24
CA GLY A 342 11.67 -4.90 16.23
C GLY A 342 11.06 -4.57 14.87
N THR A 343 11.58 -5.24 13.84
CA THR A 343 11.02 -5.16 12.47
C THR A 343 10.68 -6.57 12.03
N GLY A 344 9.38 -6.83 11.87
CA GLY A 344 8.86 -8.03 11.25
C GLY A 344 8.79 -7.90 9.73
N ARG A 345 8.33 -8.97 9.07
CA ARG A 345 8.10 -8.98 7.62
C ARG A 345 7.03 -7.97 7.19
N GLU A 346 5.99 -7.82 8.00
CA GLU A 346 4.80 -7.03 7.64
C GLU A 346 4.64 -5.76 8.47
N CYS A 347 5.20 -5.74 9.69
CA CYS A 347 5.07 -4.62 10.62
C CYS A 347 6.42 -4.19 11.22
N THR A 348 6.53 -2.92 11.58
CA THR A 348 7.58 -2.39 12.46
C THR A 348 6.99 -2.06 13.82
N VAL A 349 7.71 -2.38 14.89
CA VAL A 349 7.26 -2.28 16.27
C VAL A 349 8.17 -1.33 17.05
N PHE A 350 7.57 -0.43 17.81
CA PHE A 350 8.23 0.61 18.59
C PHE A 350 7.69 0.64 20.02
N LEU A 351 8.54 1.02 20.97
CA LEU A 351 8.09 1.50 22.27
C LEU A 351 7.78 2.99 22.11
N ALA A 352 6.69 3.41 22.72
CA ALA A 352 6.18 4.75 22.55
C ALA A 352 5.50 5.29 23.80
N GLN A 353 5.37 6.62 23.83
CA GLN A 353 4.65 7.41 24.81
C GLN A 353 3.51 8.15 24.13
N VAL A 354 2.32 8.13 24.72
CA VAL A 354 1.19 8.93 24.24
C VAL A 354 1.01 10.11 25.18
N ARG A 355 1.45 11.30 24.74
CA ARG A 355 1.50 12.48 25.61
C ARG A 355 0.12 12.96 26.03
N ASP A 356 -0.84 12.91 25.12
CA ASP A 356 -2.19 13.46 25.30
C ASP A 356 -2.96 12.82 26.46
N CYS A 357 -2.68 11.55 26.76
CA CYS A 357 -3.30 10.79 27.84
C CYS A 357 -2.31 10.31 28.91
N GLY A 358 -1.04 10.76 28.86
CA GLY A 358 -0.03 10.46 29.87
C GLY A 358 0.44 9.00 29.91
N ILE A 359 0.27 8.25 28.82
CA ILE A 359 0.73 6.85 28.74
C ILE A 359 2.23 6.83 28.49
N LYS A 360 2.98 6.21 29.42
CA LYS A 360 4.44 6.19 29.41
C LYS A 360 5.06 5.01 28.65
N ASP A 361 4.37 3.89 28.61
CA ASP A 361 4.85 2.67 27.97
C ASP A 361 3.72 2.07 27.14
N ALA A 362 3.76 2.28 25.83
CA ALA A 362 2.87 1.68 24.85
C ALA A 362 3.71 1.02 23.75
N VAL A 363 3.20 -0.08 23.19
CA VAL A 363 3.80 -0.73 22.02
C VAL A 363 3.04 -0.28 20.79
N LEU A 364 3.73 0.44 19.91
CA LEU A 364 3.22 0.90 18.62
C LEU A 364 3.66 -0.06 17.52
N LYS A 365 2.69 -0.70 16.85
CA LYS A 365 2.89 -1.52 15.66
C LYS A 365 2.37 -0.79 14.44
N ILE A 366 3.19 -0.65 13.40
CA ILE A 366 2.84 0.01 12.13
C ILE A 366 3.06 -0.96 10.98
N GLU A 367 2.08 -1.11 10.09
CA GLU A 367 2.19 -1.98 8.93
C GLU A 367 3.03 -1.30 7.83
N VAL A 368 4.07 -2.01 7.38
CA VAL A 368 5.05 -1.52 6.40
C VAL A 368 5.02 -2.29 5.07
N TYR A 369 4.37 -3.45 5.01
CA TYR A 369 4.32 -4.30 3.81
C TYR A 369 2.89 -4.70 3.43
N LYS A 370 2.39 -4.17 2.31
CA LYS A 370 0.98 -4.33 1.85
C LYS A 370 0.78 -5.47 0.82
N ASN A 371 1.51 -6.58 0.94
CA ASN A 371 1.47 -7.66 -0.07
C ASN A 371 0.47 -8.80 0.25
N THR A 372 -0.22 -8.73 1.38
CA THR A 372 -1.28 -9.66 1.76
C THR A 372 -2.64 -9.04 1.41
N LYS A 373 -3.61 -9.86 0.99
CA LYS A 373 -4.98 -9.39 0.67
C LYS A 373 -5.71 -8.78 1.88
N ILE A 374 -5.22 -9.05 3.09
CA ILE A 374 -5.82 -8.65 4.37
C ILE A 374 -4.67 -8.18 5.28
N SER A 375 -4.76 -6.94 5.78
CA SER A 375 -3.80 -6.37 6.74
C SER A 375 -3.59 -7.27 7.95
N GLN A 376 -2.34 -7.42 8.39
CA GLN A 376 -2.04 -8.15 9.62
C GLN A 376 -2.52 -7.36 10.85
N ILE A 377 -2.39 -6.03 10.82
CA ILE A 377 -2.84 -5.17 11.92
C ILE A 377 -4.36 -5.20 12.08
N TYR A 378 -5.13 -5.18 10.99
CA TYR A 378 -6.60 -5.29 11.13
C TYR A 378 -7.05 -6.67 11.64
N ARG A 379 -6.35 -7.74 11.27
CA ARG A 379 -6.61 -9.07 11.84
C ARG A 379 -6.34 -9.09 13.34
N GLU A 380 -5.21 -8.54 13.74
CA GLU A 380 -4.84 -8.41 15.14
C GLU A 380 -5.86 -7.58 15.94
N ILE A 381 -6.24 -6.41 15.43
CA ILE A 381 -7.31 -5.57 16.01
C ILE A 381 -8.61 -6.37 16.19
N SER A 382 -9.06 -7.06 15.14
CA SER A 382 -10.30 -7.85 15.19
C SER A 382 -10.24 -8.97 16.22
N ALA A 383 -9.10 -9.67 16.32
CA ALA A 383 -8.90 -10.73 17.30
C ALA A 383 -8.89 -10.17 18.72
N LEU A 384 -8.13 -9.09 18.97
CA LEU A 384 -8.02 -8.47 20.29
C LEU A 384 -9.36 -7.89 20.78
N HIS A 385 -10.15 -7.24 19.91
CA HIS A 385 -11.52 -6.82 20.26
C HIS A 385 -12.40 -8.00 20.66
N SER A 386 -12.29 -9.13 19.95
CA SER A 386 -13.08 -10.33 20.25
C SER A 386 -12.66 -11.02 21.55
N LEU A 387 -11.37 -10.96 21.87
CA LEU A 387 -10.80 -11.47 23.12
C LEU A 387 -11.05 -10.54 24.30
N GLY A 388 -11.43 -9.28 24.05
CA GLY A 388 -11.86 -8.32 25.05
C GLY A 388 -10.76 -8.00 26.07
N ASP A 389 -11.15 -7.83 27.33
CA ASP A 389 -10.26 -7.47 28.44
C ASP A 389 -9.58 -8.70 29.11
N LEU A 390 -9.30 -9.76 28.35
CA LEU A 390 -8.57 -10.90 28.89
C LEU A 390 -7.19 -10.45 29.44
N PRO A 391 -6.86 -10.71 30.72
CA PRO A 391 -5.62 -10.18 31.33
C PRO A 391 -4.32 -10.67 30.69
N CYS A 392 -4.40 -11.75 29.91
CA CYS A 392 -3.26 -12.43 29.31
C CYS A 392 -3.02 -12.05 27.83
N VAL A 393 -3.80 -11.11 27.28
CA VAL A 393 -3.66 -10.62 25.90
C VAL A 393 -3.44 -9.10 25.89
N PRO A 394 -2.79 -8.54 24.84
CA PRO A 394 -2.61 -7.10 24.70
C PRO A 394 -3.93 -6.33 24.71
N LYS A 395 -4.06 -5.31 25.56
CA LYS A 395 -5.19 -4.39 25.50
C LYS A 395 -4.92 -3.35 24.44
N ILE A 396 -5.89 -3.16 23.53
CA ILE A 396 -5.85 -2.05 22.58
C ILE A 396 -5.99 -0.74 23.36
N LEU A 397 -4.94 0.08 23.32
CA LEU A 397 -4.99 1.45 23.83
C LEU A 397 -5.59 2.36 22.77
N PHE A 398 -5.06 2.24 21.55
CA PHE A 398 -5.49 3.02 20.40
C PHE A 398 -5.31 2.22 19.11
N GLU A 399 -6.18 2.49 18.16
CA GLU A 399 -6.11 1.92 16.81
C GLU A 399 -6.43 3.01 15.80
N GLY A 400 -5.84 2.89 14.62
CA GLY A 400 -6.06 3.85 13.55
C GLY A 400 -4.99 3.75 12.49
N HIS A 401 -4.60 4.90 11.96
CA HIS A 401 -3.62 4.94 10.87
C HIS A 401 -2.64 6.09 11.08
N THR A 402 -1.42 5.90 10.62
CA THR A 402 -0.46 7.00 10.48
C THR A 402 -1.02 8.04 9.50
N MET A 403 -0.51 9.27 9.56
CA MET A 403 -0.86 10.30 8.57
C MET A 403 -0.57 9.89 7.10
N GLY A 404 0.34 8.92 6.89
CA GLY A 404 0.62 8.31 5.59
C GLY A 404 -0.32 7.16 5.19
N GLY A 405 -1.34 6.85 6.00
CA GLY A 405 -2.35 5.84 5.70
C GLY A 405 -1.90 4.39 5.96
N SER A 406 -0.83 4.15 6.72
CA SER A 406 -0.51 2.80 7.19
C SER A 406 -1.32 2.48 8.44
N PRO A 407 -1.95 1.29 8.53
CA PRO A 407 -2.55 0.82 9.78
C PRO A 407 -1.56 0.88 10.95
N ALA A 408 -2.08 1.28 12.10
CA ALA A 408 -1.32 1.42 13.34
C ALA A 408 -2.15 0.90 14.51
N LEU A 409 -1.48 0.19 15.41
CA LEU A 409 -2.05 -0.36 16.64
C LEU A 409 -1.14 0.00 17.81
N LEU A 410 -1.71 0.59 18.85
CA LEU A 410 -1.07 0.79 20.14
C LEU A 410 -1.67 -0.16 21.17
N THR A 411 -0.81 -0.90 21.86
CA THR A 411 -1.19 -1.74 23.00
C THR A 411 -0.42 -1.38 24.25
N ASP A 412 -0.91 -1.80 25.41
CA ASP A 412 -0.30 -1.59 26.72
C ASP A 412 0.77 -2.65 27.08
N PHE A 413 1.07 -3.56 26.14
CA PHE A 413 1.88 -4.76 26.37
C PHE A 413 3.37 -4.53 26.11
N ALA A 414 4.00 -3.72 26.96
CA ALA A 414 5.46 -3.58 27.00
C ALA A 414 6.08 -4.63 27.94
N GLY A 415 7.14 -5.29 27.50
CA GLY A 415 7.91 -6.28 28.27
C GLY A 415 9.19 -6.70 27.54
N GLN A 416 10.00 -7.56 28.18
CA GLN A 416 11.23 -8.06 27.58
C GLN A 416 10.92 -9.31 26.72
N PRO A 417 11.31 -9.35 25.43
CA PRO A 417 11.16 -10.55 24.61
C PRO A 417 11.84 -11.76 25.25
N LEU A 418 11.17 -12.92 25.22
CA LEU A 418 11.66 -14.14 25.88
C LEU A 418 13.04 -14.55 25.35
N GLU A 419 13.32 -14.40 24.06
CA GLU A 419 14.63 -14.71 23.46
C GLU A 419 15.77 -13.88 24.08
N SER A 420 15.54 -12.57 24.28
CA SER A 420 16.49 -11.70 24.98
C SER A 420 16.56 -12.03 26.46
N TRP A 421 15.42 -12.30 27.10
CA TRP A 421 15.37 -12.66 28.53
C TRP A 421 16.16 -13.94 28.83
N ILE A 422 16.06 -14.98 27.99
CA ILE A 422 16.86 -16.20 28.10
C ILE A 422 18.35 -15.87 27.97
N SER A 423 18.71 -15.09 26.95
CA SER A 423 20.10 -14.73 26.67
C SER A 423 20.75 -13.97 27.84
N ASP A 424 19.99 -13.07 28.48
CA ASP A 424 20.47 -12.24 29.58
C ASP A 424 20.55 -13.00 30.92
N ASN A 425 19.68 -13.98 31.15
CA ASN A 425 19.63 -14.75 32.40
C ASN A 425 20.41 -16.07 32.37
N GLY A 426 20.90 -16.48 31.19
CA GLY A 426 21.70 -17.70 31.04
C GLY A 426 20.88 -18.97 31.30
N ASN A 427 21.33 -19.80 32.24
CA ASN A 427 20.68 -21.09 32.49
C ASN A 427 19.41 -20.90 33.33
N ILE A 428 18.25 -21.04 32.68
CA ILE A 428 16.95 -20.84 33.33
C ILE A 428 16.62 -22.06 34.18
N ASP A 429 16.31 -21.82 35.45
CA ASP A 429 15.95 -22.87 36.39
C ASP A 429 14.59 -23.51 36.05
N ASP A 430 14.37 -24.72 36.56
CA ASP A 430 13.16 -25.48 36.32
C ASP A 430 11.90 -24.74 36.79
N HIS A 431 11.95 -24.04 37.93
CA HIS A 431 10.80 -23.32 38.48
C HIS A 431 10.35 -22.19 37.55
N THR A 432 11.28 -21.42 36.98
CA THR A 432 10.94 -20.37 36.01
C THR A 432 10.36 -20.94 34.72
N ILE A 433 10.84 -22.10 34.27
CA ILE A 433 10.27 -22.79 33.10
C ILE A 433 8.85 -23.27 33.38
N PHE A 434 8.60 -23.83 34.57
CA PHE A 434 7.25 -24.20 34.99
C PHE A 434 6.33 -22.97 35.06
N GLN A 435 6.80 -21.84 35.61
CA GLN A 435 6.01 -20.61 35.65
C GLN A 435 5.63 -20.13 34.25
N LEU A 436 6.60 -20.11 33.32
CA LEU A 436 6.37 -19.76 31.93
C LEU A 436 5.31 -20.67 31.30
N ILE A 437 5.43 -21.98 31.47
CA ILE A 437 4.48 -22.95 30.90
C ILE A 437 3.10 -22.74 31.49
N LEU A 438 2.98 -22.54 32.80
CA LEU A 438 1.70 -22.28 33.47
C LEU A 438 1.03 -20.99 32.99
N ASP A 439 1.80 -19.91 32.83
CA ASP A 439 1.29 -18.64 32.33
C ASP A 439 0.77 -18.77 30.90
N LEU A 440 1.55 -19.42 30.02
CA LEU A 440 1.17 -19.62 28.62
C LEU A 440 0.00 -20.60 28.46
N LEU A 441 -0.05 -21.69 29.25
CA LEU A 441 -1.19 -22.61 29.28
C LEU A 441 -2.47 -21.89 29.71
N SER A 442 -2.42 -21.11 30.80
CA SER A 442 -3.57 -20.35 31.26
C SER A 442 -4.04 -19.34 30.21
N CYS A 443 -3.10 -18.73 29.46
CA CYS A 443 -3.43 -17.82 28.38
C CYS A 443 -4.14 -18.54 27.22
N LEU A 444 -3.57 -19.66 26.74
CA LEU A 444 -4.12 -20.43 25.64
C LEU A 444 -5.50 -21.00 25.99
N GLU A 445 -5.69 -21.52 27.20
CA GLU A 445 -6.98 -22.01 27.67
C GLU A 445 -8.07 -20.92 27.57
N LYS A 446 -7.75 -19.69 27.99
CA LYS A 446 -8.68 -18.55 27.89
C LYS A 446 -8.97 -18.15 26.45
N ILE A 447 -7.95 -18.07 25.60
CA ILE A 447 -8.10 -17.75 24.17
C ILE A 447 -9.01 -18.78 23.48
N HIS A 448 -8.76 -20.07 23.74
CA HIS A 448 -9.53 -21.18 23.19
C HIS A 448 -10.98 -21.19 23.72
N ALA A 449 -11.18 -20.90 25.01
CA ALA A 449 -12.52 -20.78 25.60
C ALA A 449 -13.33 -19.61 25.00
N TYR A 450 -12.67 -18.55 24.54
CA TYR A 450 -13.29 -17.45 23.81
C TYR A 450 -13.54 -17.76 22.32
N GLY A 451 -13.24 -18.98 21.88
CA GLY A 451 -13.54 -19.43 20.52
C GLY A 451 -12.48 -19.02 19.49
N TYR A 452 -11.24 -18.76 19.90
CA TYR A 452 -10.14 -18.39 19.01
C TYR A 452 -8.94 -19.33 19.16
N THR A 453 -8.09 -19.40 18.15
CA THR A 453 -6.70 -19.87 18.28
C THR A 453 -5.74 -18.71 18.09
N HIS A 454 -4.55 -18.82 18.69
CA HIS A 454 -3.49 -17.85 18.44
C HIS A 454 -2.86 -18.07 17.05
N GLY A 455 -2.60 -19.32 16.67
CA GLY A 455 -2.09 -19.69 15.34
C GLY A 455 -0.61 -19.40 15.09
N ASP A 456 0.11 -18.81 16.07
CA ASP A 456 1.55 -18.54 15.98
C ASP A 456 2.22 -18.56 17.36
N VAL A 457 1.96 -19.60 18.14
CA VAL A 457 2.62 -19.80 19.44
C VAL A 457 4.10 -20.13 19.19
N ALA A 458 4.96 -19.13 19.42
CA ALA A 458 6.40 -19.23 19.19
C ALA A 458 7.17 -18.37 20.19
N ILE A 459 8.43 -18.72 20.42
CA ILE A 459 9.30 -18.04 21.39
C ILE A 459 9.43 -16.52 21.15
N ARG A 460 9.46 -16.10 19.87
CA ARG A 460 9.50 -14.69 19.44
C ARG A 460 8.23 -13.90 19.80
N ASN A 461 7.13 -14.60 20.05
CA ASN A 461 5.83 -14.04 20.37
C ASN A 461 5.52 -14.16 21.88
N VAL A 462 6.56 -14.33 22.72
CA VAL A 462 6.44 -14.35 24.17
C VAL A 462 7.26 -13.23 24.77
N ILE A 463 6.67 -12.51 25.73
CA ILE A 463 7.36 -11.48 26.52
C ILE A 463 7.29 -11.81 28.00
N GLN A 464 8.30 -11.36 28.76
CA GLN A 464 8.31 -11.36 30.21
C GLN A 464 7.94 -9.96 30.71
N ARG A 465 7.02 -9.89 31.67
CA ARG A 465 6.61 -8.66 32.35
C ARG A 465 6.24 -8.97 33.80
N ASN A 466 6.86 -8.25 34.74
CA ASN A 466 6.56 -8.33 36.17
C ASN A 466 6.61 -9.76 36.76
N GLY A 467 7.52 -10.61 36.28
CA GLY A 467 7.66 -11.99 36.76
C GLY A 467 6.77 -13.02 36.05
N HIS A 468 5.94 -12.57 35.10
CA HIS A 468 5.04 -13.43 34.34
C HIS A 468 5.32 -13.39 32.84
N PHE A 469 4.84 -14.40 32.12
CA PHE A 469 5.03 -14.55 30.68
C PHE A 469 3.72 -14.41 29.92
N TYR A 470 3.77 -13.75 28.77
CA TYR A 470 2.57 -13.45 28.00
C TYR A 470 2.77 -13.64 26.50
N LEU A 471 1.68 -13.99 25.80
CA LEU A 471 1.64 -14.06 24.34
C LEU A 471 1.37 -12.68 23.75
N ILE A 472 2.05 -12.40 22.63
CA ILE A 472 1.89 -11.21 21.80
C ILE A 472 1.75 -11.61 20.32
N ASP A 473 1.38 -10.65 19.47
CA ASP A 473 1.18 -10.83 18.02
C ASP A 473 0.01 -11.73 17.63
N PHE A 474 -1.19 -11.16 17.67
CA PHE A 474 -2.43 -11.85 17.28
C PHE A 474 -2.75 -11.68 15.79
N GLY A 475 -1.78 -11.30 14.95
CA GLY A 475 -1.99 -11.08 13.52
C GLY A 475 -2.39 -12.33 12.72
N LEU A 476 -2.15 -13.52 13.28
CA LEU A 476 -2.55 -14.82 12.72
C LEU A 476 -3.66 -15.51 13.53
N ALA A 477 -4.20 -14.85 14.56
CA ALA A 477 -5.27 -15.40 15.36
C ALA A 477 -6.55 -15.56 14.52
N THR A 478 -7.27 -16.65 14.74
CA THR A 478 -8.46 -16.98 13.93
C THR A 478 -9.58 -17.55 14.80
N PRO A 479 -10.85 -17.24 14.50
CA PRO A 479 -11.98 -17.86 15.16
C PRO A 479 -12.03 -19.38 14.89
N LEU A 480 -12.23 -20.17 15.93
CA LEU A 480 -12.33 -21.63 15.87
C LEU A 480 -13.43 -22.11 14.93
N PHE A 481 -14.57 -21.41 14.86
CA PHE A 481 -15.69 -21.79 13.99
C PHE A 481 -15.37 -21.68 12.48
N LEU A 482 -14.28 -20.99 12.10
CA LEU A 482 -13.83 -20.92 10.71
C LEU A 482 -12.95 -22.12 10.30
N HIS A 483 -12.49 -22.91 11.26
CA HIS A 483 -11.66 -24.10 10.98
C HIS A 483 -12.54 -25.30 10.66
N SER A 484 -12.14 -26.06 9.63
CA SER A 484 -12.75 -27.36 9.34
C SER A 484 -12.48 -28.38 10.44
N ASP A 485 -11.36 -28.23 11.15
CA ASP A 485 -10.98 -29.03 12.31
C ASP A 485 -10.48 -28.10 13.45
N PRO A 486 -11.40 -27.63 14.32
CA PRO A 486 -11.05 -26.75 15.44
C PRO A 486 -10.12 -27.41 16.45
N CYS A 487 -10.24 -28.73 16.66
CA CYS A 487 -9.39 -29.48 17.60
C CYS A 487 -7.94 -29.47 17.12
N GLN A 488 -7.71 -29.71 15.82
CA GLN A 488 -6.37 -29.67 15.25
C GLN A 488 -5.72 -28.29 15.39
N ALA A 489 -6.49 -27.21 15.24
CA ALA A 489 -5.99 -25.84 15.40
C ALA A 489 -5.59 -25.56 16.86
N ILE A 490 -6.36 -26.06 17.83
CA ILE A 490 -6.02 -26.00 19.26
C ILE A 490 -4.74 -26.79 19.55
N ILE A 491 -4.63 -28.01 19.04
CA ILE A 491 -3.45 -28.88 19.22
C ILE A 491 -2.19 -28.19 18.65
N GLN A 492 -2.31 -27.44 17.54
CA GLN A 492 -1.18 -26.70 16.97
C GLN A 492 -0.63 -25.62 17.92
N ASP A 493 -1.48 -24.90 18.64
CA ASP A 493 -1.04 -23.91 19.63
C ASP A 493 -0.25 -24.57 20.77
N TYR A 494 -0.73 -25.71 21.29
CA TYR A 494 -0.01 -26.48 22.31
C TYR A 494 1.27 -27.13 21.77
N GLY A 495 1.28 -27.54 20.51
CA GLY A 495 2.50 -27.97 19.82
C GLY A 495 3.55 -26.88 19.77
N GLY A 496 3.15 -25.63 19.53
CA GLY A 496 4.02 -24.44 19.63
C GLY A 496 4.61 -24.26 21.02
N LEU A 497 3.82 -24.48 22.07
CA LEU A 497 4.30 -24.47 23.45
C LEU A 497 5.35 -25.55 23.72
N CYS A 498 5.15 -26.77 23.22
CA CYS A 498 6.15 -27.85 23.29
C CYS A 498 7.46 -27.45 22.60
N GLN A 499 7.40 -26.75 21.47
CA GLN A 499 8.59 -26.24 20.79
C GLN A 499 9.34 -25.19 21.63
N ILE A 500 8.61 -24.30 22.32
CA ILE A 500 9.20 -23.34 23.25
C ILE A 500 9.94 -24.06 24.38
N ILE A 501 9.36 -25.12 24.96
CA ILE A 501 10.02 -25.95 25.98
C ILE A 501 11.34 -26.52 25.46
N GLY A 502 11.34 -27.05 24.23
CA GLY A 502 12.54 -27.58 23.60
C GLY A 502 13.66 -26.55 23.46
N ILE A 503 13.31 -25.36 22.96
CA ILE A 503 14.28 -24.27 22.78
C ILE A 503 14.84 -23.81 24.13
N ILE A 504 14.00 -23.64 25.15
CA ILE A 504 14.46 -23.16 26.46
C ILE A 504 15.34 -24.21 27.17
N LYS A 505 14.93 -25.48 27.16
CA LYS A 505 15.65 -26.54 27.89
C LYS A 505 16.91 -27.01 27.17
N PHE A 506 16.92 -26.98 25.84
CA PHE A 506 17.93 -27.65 25.06
C PHE A 506 18.56 -26.78 23.97
N GLY A 507 18.12 -25.53 23.79
CA GLY A 507 18.69 -24.58 22.85
C GLY A 507 18.25 -24.77 21.39
N GLU A 508 17.38 -25.73 21.10
CA GLU A 508 16.93 -26.03 19.73
C GLU A 508 15.48 -26.52 19.68
N LYS A 509 14.86 -26.40 18.51
CA LYS A 509 13.56 -27.04 18.24
C LYS A 509 13.75 -28.56 18.17
N MET A 510 12.81 -29.29 18.76
CA MET A 510 12.88 -30.75 18.86
C MET A 510 11.56 -31.37 18.45
N SER A 511 11.61 -32.59 17.92
CA SER A 511 10.43 -33.43 17.76
C SER A 511 9.83 -33.83 19.11
N PHE A 512 8.56 -34.21 19.13
CA PHE A 512 7.91 -34.68 20.37
C PHE A 512 8.57 -35.93 20.94
N SER A 513 8.99 -36.88 20.09
CA SER A 513 9.76 -38.05 20.51
C SER A 513 11.08 -37.70 21.22
N GLU A 514 11.84 -36.74 20.69
CA GLU A 514 13.08 -36.26 21.31
C GLU A 514 12.81 -35.58 22.66
N LEU A 515 11.77 -34.74 22.72
CA LEU A 515 11.33 -34.10 23.95
C LEU A 515 10.94 -35.13 25.00
N MET A 516 10.11 -36.13 24.66
CA MET A 516 9.72 -37.20 25.59
C MET A 516 10.91 -38.04 26.07
N GLY A 517 11.92 -38.24 25.23
CA GLY A 517 13.14 -38.97 25.58
C GLY A 517 14.04 -38.23 26.57
N LYS A 518 14.02 -36.89 26.54
CA LYS A 518 14.87 -36.03 27.38
C LYS A 518 14.16 -35.45 28.61
N LEU A 519 12.86 -35.18 28.51
CA LEU A 519 12.05 -34.63 29.60
C LEU A 519 11.67 -35.70 30.62
N LYS A 520 11.36 -35.26 31.85
CA LYS A 520 10.92 -36.12 32.96
C LYS A 520 9.69 -35.49 33.63
N GLY A 521 8.96 -36.31 34.39
CA GLY A 521 7.82 -35.86 35.19
C GLY A 521 6.68 -35.28 34.34
N GLU A 522 6.05 -34.23 34.85
CA GLU A 522 4.85 -33.61 34.27
C GLU A 522 5.08 -33.04 32.86
N LEU A 523 6.26 -32.49 32.58
CA LEU A 523 6.58 -31.97 31.24
C LEU A 523 6.60 -33.07 30.18
N ARG A 524 7.10 -34.26 30.53
CA ARG A 524 7.07 -35.41 29.62
C ARG A 524 5.63 -35.87 29.38
N LEU A 525 4.80 -35.92 30.43
CA LEU A 525 3.39 -36.29 30.31
C LEU A 525 2.60 -35.29 29.46
N PHE A 526 2.88 -33.99 29.61
CA PHE A 526 2.30 -32.94 28.80
C PHE A 526 2.63 -33.12 27.31
N VAL A 527 3.92 -33.31 26.97
CA VAL A 527 4.32 -33.53 25.57
C VAL A 527 3.69 -34.80 24.99
N ALA A 528 3.66 -35.89 25.76
CA ALA A 528 3.03 -37.14 25.34
C ALA A 528 1.53 -36.95 25.05
N PHE A 529 0.82 -36.21 25.91
CA PHE A 529 -0.59 -35.90 25.70
C PHE A 529 -0.85 -35.13 24.40
N ILE A 530 0.02 -34.18 24.05
CA ILE A 530 -0.09 -33.40 22.81
C ILE A 530 0.29 -34.22 21.57
N GLU A 531 1.21 -35.18 21.68
CA GLU A 531 1.56 -36.08 20.57
C GLU A 531 0.48 -37.13 20.29
N ASP A 532 -0.22 -37.59 21.33
CA ASP A 532 -1.31 -38.56 21.22
C ASP A 532 -2.65 -37.94 20.76
N ALA A 533 -2.82 -36.62 20.92
CA ALA A 533 -4.02 -35.86 20.56
C ALA A 533 -4.04 -35.47 19.08
#